data_AF-A0A2R6LE16-F1
#
_entry.id   AF-A0A2R6LE16-F1
#
_cell.length_a   1.000
_cell.length_b   1.000
_cell.length_c   1.000
_cell.angle_alpha   90.00
_cell.angle_beta   90.00
_cell.angle_gamma   90.00
#
_symmetry.space_group_name_H-M   'P 1'
#
loop_
_entity.id
_entity.type
_entity.pdbx_description
1 polymer ?
#
loop_
_entity_poly.entity_id
_entity_poly.type
_entity_poly.pdbx_seq_one_letter_code
_entity_poly.pdbx_strand_id
1 'polypeptide(L)'
;MADALATFDGTSGERRAVARAARDLADDGRLAADRGVEPAVTAETVVRELRQAPDGGPSERWNWWVGSLDVAYGGYRAFAVRRFRADGDATG
;
A
#
# COMPACT_ATOMS: atom_id res chain seq x y z
N MET A 1 0.04 -10.85 -1.17
CA MET A 1 0.18 -9.36 -1.21
C MET A 1 1.52 -8.95 -1.82
N ALA A 2 2.66 -9.29 -1.21
CA ALA A 2 3.98 -8.87 -1.73
C ALA A 2 4.24 -9.29 -3.19
N ASP A 3 3.89 -10.52 -3.57
CA ASP A 3 4.06 -10.99 -4.96
C ASP A 3 3.17 -10.23 -5.95
N ALA A 4 1.96 -9.85 -5.54
CA ALA A 4 1.06 -9.05 -6.37
C ALA A 4 1.61 -7.64 -6.66
N LEU A 5 2.46 -7.13 -5.76
CA LEU A 5 3.13 -5.83 -5.92
C LEU A 5 4.34 -5.89 -6.86
N ALA A 6 4.77 -7.08 -7.30
CA ALA A 6 5.86 -7.21 -8.28
C ALA A 6 5.50 -6.63 -9.67
N THR A 7 4.22 -6.31 -9.91
CA THR A 7 3.78 -5.54 -11.07
C THR A 7 4.24 -4.08 -11.04
N PHE A 8 4.65 -3.58 -9.88
CA PHE A 8 5.24 -2.26 -9.70
C PHE A 8 6.75 -2.44 -9.51
N ASP A 9 7.53 -1.50 -10.04
CA ASP A 9 8.99 -1.48 -9.89
C ASP A 9 9.42 -1.43 -8.41
N GLY A 10 10.71 -1.27 -8.14
CA GLY A 10 11.22 -1.09 -6.78
C GLY A 10 11.65 -2.38 -6.08
N THR A 11 12.08 -2.23 -4.83
CA THR A 11 12.82 -3.29 -4.12
C THR A 11 11.88 -4.31 -3.45
N SER A 12 12.39 -5.52 -3.19
CA SER A 12 11.66 -6.51 -2.40
C SER A 12 11.33 -6.01 -0.99
N GLY A 13 12.22 -5.26 -0.36
CA GLY A 13 11.97 -4.66 0.94
C GLY A 13 10.86 -3.61 0.92
N GLU A 14 10.77 -2.82 -0.15
CA GLU A 14 9.66 -1.89 -0.37
C GLU A 14 8.33 -2.61 -0.53
N ARG A 15 8.26 -3.65 -1.38
CA ARG A 15 7.06 -4.48 -1.55
C ARG A 15 6.62 -5.15 -0.25
N ARG A 16 7.56 -5.62 0.57
CA ARG A 16 7.26 -6.21 1.89
C ARG A 16 6.69 -5.17 2.85
N ALA A 17 7.21 -3.94 2.85
CA ALA A 17 6.70 -2.86 3.70
C ALA A 17 5.25 -2.51 3.34
N VAL A 18 4.95 -2.38 2.05
CA VAL A 18 3.58 -2.14 1.58
C VAL A 18 2.66 -3.32 1.88
N ALA A 19 3.12 -4.55 1.68
CA ALA A 19 2.34 -5.73 2.01
C ALA A 19 2.00 -5.82 3.51
N ARG A 20 2.90 -5.37 4.38
CA ARG A 20 2.65 -5.27 5.81
C ARG A 20 1.64 -4.17 6.14
N ALA A 21 1.83 -2.96 5.59
CA ALA A 21 0.88 -1.86 5.79
C ALA A 21 -0.53 -2.21 5.30
N ALA A 22 -0.65 -2.93 4.18
CA ALA A 22 -1.93 -3.44 3.68
C ALA A 22 -2.57 -4.46 4.62
N ARG A 23 -1.78 -5.33 5.25
CA ARG A 23 -2.30 -6.24 6.27
C ARG A 23 -2.75 -5.48 7.51
N ASP A 24 -1.95 -4.53 7.99
CA ASP A 24 -2.30 -3.71 9.17
C ASP A 24 -3.61 -2.94 8.92
N LEU A 25 -3.83 -2.44 7.70
CA LEU A 25 -5.10 -1.79 7.32
C LEU A 25 -6.27 -2.79 7.23
N ALA A 26 -6.03 -4.00 6.74
CA ALA A 26 -7.04 -5.05 6.68
C ALA A 26 -7.48 -5.49 8.09
N ASP A 27 -6.51 -5.68 8.99
CA ASP A 27 -6.73 -6.12 10.36
C ASP A 27 -7.46 -5.06 11.21
N ASP A 28 -7.27 -3.76 10.90
CA ASP A 28 -7.98 -2.67 11.55
C ASP A 28 -9.47 -2.59 11.15
N GLY A 29 -9.82 -3.04 9.93
CA GLY A 29 -11.21 -3.14 9.47
C GLY A 29 -11.87 -1.81 9.07
N ARG A 30 -11.26 -0.66 9.33
CA ARG A 30 -11.89 0.65 9.03
C ARG A 30 -12.28 0.84 7.57
N LEU A 31 -11.49 0.34 6.62
CA LEU A 31 -11.79 0.55 5.21
C LEU A 31 -13.08 -0.16 4.79
N ALA A 32 -13.37 -1.29 5.41
CA ALA A 32 -14.62 -1.99 5.17
C ALA A 32 -15.81 -1.32 5.85
N ALA A 33 -15.61 -0.77 7.06
CA ALA A 33 -16.62 0.05 7.72
C ALA A 33 -16.97 1.31 6.90
N ASP A 34 -15.96 2.01 6.39
CA ASP A 34 -16.13 3.26 5.62
C ASP A 34 -16.74 3.02 4.23
N ARG A 35 -16.42 1.89 3.58
CA ARG A 35 -16.90 1.56 2.23
C ARG A 35 -18.11 0.62 2.19
N GLY A 36 -18.49 0.02 3.32
CA GLY A 36 -19.60 -0.94 3.42
C GLY A 36 -19.39 -2.23 2.62
N VAL A 37 -18.13 -2.65 2.39
CA VAL A 37 -17.79 -3.86 1.60
C VAL A 37 -16.75 -4.70 2.34
N GLU A 38 -16.95 -6.01 2.35
CA GLU A 38 -16.05 -6.98 2.98
C GLU A 38 -15.74 -8.13 2.00
N PRO A 39 -14.45 -8.50 1.78
CA PRO A 39 -13.24 -7.88 2.30
C PRO A 39 -12.83 -6.62 1.52
N ALA A 40 -12.55 -5.51 2.23
CA ALA A 40 -12.15 -4.26 1.59
C ALA A 40 -10.69 -4.21 1.13
N VAL A 41 -9.78 -4.93 1.82
CA VAL A 41 -8.34 -4.92 1.52
C VAL A 41 -7.91 -6.28 1.00
N THR A 42 -8.04 -6.47 -0.31
CA THR A 42 -7.54 -7.65 -1.04
C THR A 42 -6.34 -7.29 -1.91
N ALA A 43 -5.56 -8.30 -2.35
CA ALA A 43 -4.45 -8.06 -3.27
C ALA A 43 -4.92 -7.40 -4.57
N GLU A 44 -6.08 -7.80 -5.08
CA GLU A 44 -6.71 -7.20 -6.26
C GLU A 44 -7.09 -5.73 -6.01
N THR A 45 -7.78 -5.43 -4.91
CA THR A 45 -8.16 -4.06 -4.58
C THR A 45 -6.92 -3.18 -4.41
N VAL A 46 -5.90 -3.65 -3.70
CA VAL A 46 -4.65 -2.92 -3.52
C VAL A 46 -4.00 -2.64 -4.89
N VAL A 47 -3.77 -3.65 -5.72
CA VAL A 47 -3.15 -3.43 -7.04
C VAL A 47 -3.98 -2.50 -7.92
N ARG A 48 -5.32 -2.64 -7.92
CA ARG A 48 -6.23 -1.75 -8.66
C ARG A 48 -6.06 -0.30 -8.23
N GLU A 49 -6.04 -0.04 -6.94
CA GLU A 49 -5.95 1.32 -6.39
C GLU A 49 -4.53 1.90 -6.59
N LEU A 50 -3.48 1.09 -6.43
CA LEU A 50 -2.10 1.53 -6.65
C LEU A 50 -1.79 1.88 -8.12
N ARG A 51 -2.51 1.29 -9.08
CA ARG A 51 -2.40 1.65 -10.51
C ARG A 51 -2.95 3.05 -10.82
N GLN A 52 -3.82 3.59 -9.97
CA GLN A 52 -4.36 4.95 -10.13
C GLN A 52 -3.42 6.03 -9.63
N ALA A 53 -2.43 5.67 -8.81
CA ALA A 53 -1.40 6.59 -8.38
C ALA A 53 -0.51 6.98 -9.59
N PRO A 54 0.06 8.21 -9.58
CA PRO A 54 1.14 8.58 -10.48
C PRO A 54 2.33 7.60 -10.45
N ASP A 55 3.30 7.82 -11.33
CA ASP A 55 4.54 7.04 -11.37
C ASP A 55 5.25 6.98 -10.01
N GLY A 56 6.07 5.95 -9.85
CA GLY A 56 6.78 5.68 -8.61
C GLY A 56 6.72 4.22 -8.17
N GLY A 57 7.47 3.94 -7.11
CA GLY A 57 7.57 2.63 -6.48
C GLY A 57 6.33 2.27 -5.63
N PRO A 58 6.25 1.02 -5.14
CA PRO A 58 5.14 0.53 -4.34
C PRO A 58 4.81 1.43 -3.15
N SER A 59 5.82 1.99 -2.46
CA SER A 59 5.59 2.83 -1.28
C SER A 59 4.99 4.19 -1.64
N GLU A 60 5.40 4.79 -2.76
CA GLU A 60 4.88 6.06 -3.24
C GLU A 60 3.42 5.91 -3.67
N ARG A 61 3.13 4.87 -4.46
CA ARG A 61 1.76 4.53 -4.87
C ARG A 61 0.85 4.23 -3.67
N TRP A 62 1.37 3.48 -2.69
CA TRP A 62 0.65 3.18 -1.45
C TRP A 62 0.33 4.43 -0.65
N ASN A 63 1.32 5.31 -0.46
CA ASN A 63 1.15 6.55 0.28
C ASN A 63 0.20 7.52 -0.44
N TRP A 64 0.17 7.51 -1.77
CA TRP A 64 -0.81 8.26 -2.55
C TRP A 64 -2.25 7.77 -2.29
N TRP A 65 -2.46 6.46 -2.29
CA TRP A 65 -3.79 5.89 -2.01
C TRP A 65 -4.22 6.14 -0.57
N VAL A 66 -3.34 5.88 0.41
CA VAL A 66 -3.58 6.16 1.83
C VAL A 66 -3.85 7.65 2.07
N GLY A 67 -3.14 8.55 1.38
CA GLY A 67 -3.40 9.98 1.42
C GLY A 67 -4.79 10.33 0.92
N SER A 68 -5.24 9.72 -0.18
CA SER A 68 -6.59 9.89 -0.70
C SER A 68 -7.66 9.40 0.28
N LEU A 69 -7.43 8.27 0.95
CA LEU A 69 -8.32 7.77 1.99
C LEU A 69 -8.37 8.70 3.21
N ASP A 70 -7.23 9.26 3.61
CA ASP A 70 -7.15 10.23 4.72
C ASP A 70 -7.91 11.52 4.41
N VAL A 71 -7.90 11.97 3.15
CA VAL A 71 -8.71 13.11 2.70
C VAL A 71 -10.21 12.79 2.72
N ALA A 72 -10.60 11.58 2.32
CA ALA A 72 -12.01 11.18 2.21
C ALA A 72 -12.66 10.87 3.57
N TYR A 73 -11.94 10.18 4.45
CA TYR A 73 -12.50 9.58 5.68
C TYR A 73 -11.72 9.97 6.94
N GLY A 74 -10.46 10.37 6.81
CA GLY A 74 -9.59 10.70 7.93
C GLY A 74 -8.99 9.49 8.65
N GLY A 75 -7.84 9.69 9.30
CA GLY A 75 -7.20 8.69 10.17
C GLY A 75 -6.35 7.66 9.43
N TYR A 76 -6.22 7.74 8.10
CA TYR A 76 -5.47 6.77 7.30
C TYR A 76 -3.96 7.03 7.29
N ARG A 77 -3.51 8.24 7.66
CA ARG A 77 -2.07 8.57 7.79
C ARG A 77 -1.25 7.60 8.65
N ALA A 78 -1.90 6.86 9.55
CA ALA A 78 -1.26 5.84 10.38
C ALA A 78 -0.68 4.67 9.56
N PHE A 79 -1.26 4.37 8.39
CA PHE A 79 -0.84 3.25 7.52
C PHE A 79 0.19 3.64 6.45
N ALA A 80 0.65 4.89 6.44
CA ALA A 80 1.65 5.33 5.48
C ALA A 80 3.00 4.61 5.70
N VAL A 81 3.61 4.14 4.62
CA VAL A 81 4.96 3.56 4.64
C VAL A 81 5.97 4.70 4.65
N ARG A 82 6.62 4.94 5.79
CA ARG A 82 7.61 6.03 5.94
C ARG A 82 9.06 5.59 5.80
N ARG A 83 9.34 4.31 6.08
CA ARG A 83 10.67 3.72 5.99
C ARG A 83 10.55 2.26 5.60
N PHE A 84 11.43 1.83 4.73
CA PHE A 84 11.64 0.44 4.37
C PHE A 84 13.13 0.26 4.13
N ARG A 85 13.63 -0.97 4.34
CA ARG A 85 14.97 -1.32 3.90
C ARG A 85 14.88 -1.54 2.40
N ALA A 86 15.48 -0.66 1.61
CA ALA A 86 15.85 -1.04 0.25
C ALA A 86 16.84 -2.20 0.39
N ASP A 87 16.49 -3.37 -0.15
CA ASP A 87 17.50 -4.41 -0.33
C ASP A 87 18.48 -3.78 -1.34
N GLY A 88 19.69 -3.46 -0.87
CA GLY A 88 20.59 -2.58 -1.61
C GLY A 88 20.86 -3.11 -3.00
N ASP A 89 20.68 -2.27 -4.01
CA ASP A 89 21.32 -2.51 -5.29
C ASP A 89 22.83 -2.53 -5.00
N ALA A 90 23.42 -3.72 -5.11
CA ALA A 90 24.83 -3.85 -5.37
C ALA A 90 25.06 -3.22 -6.75
N THR A 91 25.22 -1.90 -6.79
CA THR A 91 25.97 -1.25 -7.87
C THR A 91 27.44 -1.61 -7.62
N GLY A 92 27.86 -2.72 -8.20
CA GLY A 92 29.25 -3.06 -8.46
C GLY A 92 29.47 -3.06 -9.97
#